data_AF-A0A9E6CL13-F1
#
_entry.id   AF-A0A9E6CL13-F1
#
_cell.length_a   1.000
_cell.length_b   1.000
_cell.length_c   1.000
_cell.angle_alpha   90.00
_cell.angle_beta   90.00
_cell.angle_gamma   90.00
#
_symmetry.space_group_name_H-M   'P 1'
#
loop_
_entity.id
_entity.type
_entity.pdbx_description
1 polymer ?
#
loop_
_entity_poly.entity_id
_entity_poly.type
_entity_poly.pdbx_seq_one_letter_code
_entity_poly.pdbx_strand_id
1 'polypeptide(L)'
;MENKKKAIALLIASTIIWAGVIVGSAVVLKGTEYKESVSKILYIGVIVHMQLFNIMLFWTKKKSEFKSGLTIILSALIWGGVIIWTSTILKGTPYKDEIRNIISGATSAHLLFIWAPIGIIFKKEKKQIEQENQE
;
A
#
# COMPACT_ATOMS: atom_id res chain seq x y z
N MET A 1 25.01 -1.12 0.47
CA MET A 1 24.44 0.19 0.05
C MET A 1 23.32 0.07 -0.98
N GLU A 2 23.39 -0.86 -1.93
CA GLU A 2 22.42 -1.00 -3.02
C GLU A 2 20.99 -1.33 -2.53
N ASN A 3 20.83 -2.25 -1.57
CA ASN A 3 19.50 -2.62 -1.03
C ASN A 3 18.80 -1.44 -0.32
N LYS A 4 19.56 -0.56 0.34
CA LYS A 4 19.02 0.66 0.97
C LYS A 4 18.47 1.63 -0.08
N LYS A 5 19.16 1.80 -1.21
CA LYS A 5 18.67 2.63 -2.33
C LYS A 5 17.40 2.05 -2.95
N LYS A 6 17.33 0.73 -3.15
CA LYS A 6 16.13 0.03 -3.66
C LYS A 6 14.93 0.17 -2.71
N ALA A 7 15.13 -0.01 -1.41
CA ALA A 7 14.08 0.15 -0.41
C ALA A 7 13.54 1.59 -0.38
N ILE A 8 14.41 2.60 -0.45
CA ILE A 8 14.01 4.01 -0.52
C ILE A 8 13.22 4.29 -1.81
N ALA A 9 13.68 3.77 -2.96
CA ALA A 9 12.98 3.94 -4.23
C ALA A 9 11.57 3.33 -4.19
N LEU A 10 11.40 2.14 -3.59
CA LEU A 10 10.11 1.50 -3.40
C LEU A 10 9.18 2.30 -2.48
N LEU A 11 9.72 2.89 -1.41
CA LEU A 11 8.96 3.78 -0.53
C LEU A 11 8.48 5.03 -1.26
N ILE A 12 9.35 5.68 -2.04
CA ILE A 12 9.01 6.86 -2.83
C ILE A 12 7.93 6.51 -3.86
N ALA A 13 8.09 5.41 -4.59
CA ALA A 13 7.11 4.95 -5.58
C ALA A 13 5.74 4.67 -4.92
N SER A 14 5.73 4.00 -3.76
CA SER A 14 4.52 3.78 -2.97
C SER A 14 3.84 5.11 -2.59
N THR A 15 4.59 6.07 -2.07
CA THR A 15 4.06 7.39 -1.69
C THR A 15 3.47 8.13 -2.89
N ILE A 16 4.12 8.07 -4.05
CA ILE A 16 3.61 8.70 -5.29
C ILE A 16 2.28 8.08 -5.71
N ILE A 17 2.16 6.74 -5.68
CA ILE A 17 0.92 6.03 -6.01
C ILE A 17 -0.23 6.54 -5.12
N TRP A 18 -0.02 6.56 -3.80
CA TRP A 18 -1.07 6.97 -2.86
C TRP A 18 -1.40 8.46 -2.88
N ALA A 19 -0.40 9.32 -3.11
CA ALA A 19 -0.64 10.74 -3.36
C ALA A 19 -1.50 10.94 -4.62
N GLY A 20 -1.23 10.17 -5.69
CA GLY A 20 -2.04 10.15 -6.90
C GLY A 20 -3.50 9.77 -6.63
N VAL A 21 -3.75 8.77 -5.78
CA VAL A 21 -5.13 8.38 -5.39
C VAL A 21 -5.85 9.51 -4.68
N ILE A 22 -5.20 10.16 -3.71
CA ILE A 22 -5.81 11.25 -2.94
C ILE A 22 -6.14 12.43 -3.87
N VAL A 23 -5.18 12.85 -4.70
CA VAL A 23 -5.38 13.97 -5.62
C VAL A 23 -6.43 13.62 -6.69
N GLY A 24 -6.33 12.45 -7.32
CA GLY A 24 -7.28 12.00 -8.34
C GLY A 24 -8.71 11.94 -7.79
N SER A 25 -8.88 11.36 -6.59
CA SER A 25 -10.19 11.32 -5.92
C SER A 25 -10.72 12.71 -5.58
N ALA A 26 -9.85 13.63 -5.13
CA ALA A 26 -10.23 15.00 -4.81
C ALA A 26 -10.61 15.82 -6.06
N VAL A 27 -10.02 15.52 -7.22
CA VAL A 27 -10.36 16.11 -8.51
C VAL A 27 -11.73 15.61 -8.99
N VAL A 28 -11.96 14.29 -8.95
CA VAL A 28 -13.26 13.68 -9.32
C VAL A 28 -14.39 14.23 -8.46
N LEU A 29 -14.14 14.42 -7.16
CA LEU A 29 -15.15 14.89 -6.21
C LEU A 29 -15.20 16.43 -6.08
N LYS A 30 -14.52 17.18 -6.95
CA LYS A 30 -14.46 18.65 -6.85
C LYS A 30 -15.86 19.26 -6.95
N GLY A 31 -16.22 20.06 -5.94
CA GLY A 31 -17.54 20.71 -5.87
C GLY A 31 -18.65 19.82 -5.30
N THR A 32 -18.33 18.60 -4.87
CA THR A 32 -19.28 17.70 -4.20
C THR A 32 -19.12 17.75 -2.69
N GLU A 33 -20.20 17.48 -1.96
CA GLU A 33 -20.19 17.34 -0.50
C GLU A 33 -19.36 16.14 -0.01
N TYR A 34 -19.17 15.14 -0.87
CA TYR A 34 -18.45 13.90 -0.54
C TYR A 34 -16.92 14.04 -0.53
N LYS A 35 -16.39 15.14 -1.12
CA LYS A 35 -14.94 15.36 -1.27
C LYS A 35 -14.20 15.20 0.05
N GLU A 36 -14.69 15.85 1.10
CA GLU A 36 -14.02 15.87 2.40
C GLU A 36 -14.08 14.50 3.08
N SER A 37 -15.25 13.85 3.08
CA SER A 37 -15.42 12.52 3.67
C SER A 37 -14.55 11.47 2.99
N VAL A 38 -14.53 11.43 1.66
CA VAL A 38 -13.70 10.47 0.90
C VAL A 38 -12.21 10.77 1.09
N SER A 39 -11.80 12.04 1.03
CA SER A 39 -10.40 12.44 1.25
C SER A 39 -9.93 12.04 2.65
N LYS A 40 -10.77 12.21 3.67
CA LYS A 40 -10.47 11.81 5.05
C LYS A 40 -10.28 10.30 5.17
N ILE A 41 -11.14 9.50 4.54
CA ILE A 41 -11.01 8.03 4.53
C ILE A 41 -9.71 7.62 3.84
N LEU A 42 -9.41 8.18 2.68
CA LEU A 42 -8.18 7.87 1.95
C LEU A 42 -6.95 8.24 2.77
N TYR A 43 -6.95 9.39 3.42
CA TYR A 43 -5.85 9.85 4.27
C TYR A 43 -5.64 8.93 5.47
N ILE A 44 -6.73 8.53 6.15
CA ILE A 44 -6.67 7.54 7.25
C ILE A 44 -6.13 6.21 6.75
N GLY A 45 -6.61 5.72 5.59
CA GLY A 45 -6.14 4.49 4.96
C GLY A 45 -4.63 4.51 4.71
N VAL A 46 -4.11 5.61 4.16
CA VAL A 46 -2.67 5.80 3.94
C VAL A 46 -1.89 5.83 5.26
N ILE A 47 -2.36 6.56 6.27
CA ILE A 47 -1.68 6.60 7.59
C ILE A 47 -1.62 5.20 8.19
N VAL A 48 -2.74 4.47 8.25
CA VAL A 48 -2.80 3.12 8.82
C VAL A 48 -1.88 2.18 8.05
N HIS A 49 -1.88 2.25 6.71
CA HIS A 49 -0.97 1.46 5.87
C HIS A 49 0.51 1.79 6.14
N MET A 50 0.86 3.06 6.29
CA MET A 50 2.24 3.48 6.62
C MET A 50 2.67 3.06 8.02
N GLN A 51 1.77 3.13 9.01
CA GLN A 51 2.03 2.64 10.38
C GLN A 51 2.26 1.12 10.38
N LEU A 52 1.42 0.37 9.65
CA LEU A 52 1.59 -1.07 9.48
C LEU A 52 2.94 -1.40 8.82
N PHE A 53 3.32 -0.63 7.79
CA PHE A 53 4.61 -0.79 7.11
C PHE A 53 5.80 -0.50 8.03
N ASN A 54 5.73 0.56 8.84
CA ASN A 54 6.78 0.91 9.80
C ASN A 54 6.93 -0.14 10.91
N ILE A 55 5.83 -0.62 11.49
CA ILE A 55 5.84 -1.70 12.48
C ILE A 55 6.47 -2.95 11.87
N MET A 56 6.12 -3.29 10.62
CA MET A 56 6.73 -4.40 9.91
C MET A 56 8.25 -4.21 9.77
N LEU A 57 8.71 -3.06 9.26
CA LEU A 57 10.15 -2.81 9.10
C LEU A 57 10.90 -2.95 10.44
N PHE A 58 10.30 -2.48 11.54
CA PHE A 58 10.86 -2.64 12.88
C PHE A 58 10.93 -4.11 13.31
N TRP A 59 9.88 -4.90 13.06
CA TRP A 59 9.84 -6.32 13.39
C TRP A 59 10.84 -7.14 12.57
N THR A 60 11.02 -6.78 11.29
CA THR A 60 12.00 -7.40 10.38
C THR A 60 13.43 -7.19 10.85
N LYS A 61 13.72 -6.04 11.46
CA LYS A 61 15.03 -5.79 12.08
C LYS A 61 15.26 -6.64 13.34
N LYS A 62 14.19 -7.06 14.02
CA LYS A 62 14.27 -7.77 15.32
C LYS A 62 14.20 -9.30 15.18
N LYS A 63 13.53 -9.81 14.15
CA LYS A 63 13.47 -11.25 13.81
C LYS A 63 13.94 -11.44 12.38
N SER A 64 14.88 -12.36 12.15
CA SER A 64 15.44 -12.68 10.83
C SER A 64 14.42 -13.24 9.82
N GLU A 65 13.20 -13.57 10.26
CA GLU A 65 12.15 -14.09 9.40
C GLU A 65 11.12 -13.03 9.02
N PHE A 66 11.27 -12.50 7.81
CA PHE A 66 10.27 -11.64 7.20
C PHE A 66 9.02 -12.45 6.83
N LYS A 67 7.94 -12.31 7.60
CA LYS A 67 6.62 -12.89 7.26
C LYS A 67 5.89 -12.06 6.19
N SER A 68 6.53 -11.88 5.03
CA SER A 68 6.04 -11.10 3.88
C SER A 68 4.57 -11.40 3.53
N GLY A 69 4.18 -12.67 3.53
CA GLY A 69 2.82 -13.09 3.21
C GLY A 69 1.76 -12.51 4.14
N LEU A 70 2.03 -12.48 5.45
CA LEU A 70 1.09 -11.92 6.43
C LEU A 70 0.92 -10.41 6.23
N THR A 71 2.00 -9.69 5.90
CA THR A 71 1.90 -8.25 5.67
C THR A 71 1.14 -7.91 4.39
N ILE A 72 1.34 -8.69 3.32
CA ILE A 72 0.57 -8.50 2.08
C ILE A 72 -0.93 -8.65 2.36
N ILE A 73 -1.31 -9.66 3.15
CA ILE A 73 -2.70 -9.88 3.54
C ILE A 73 -3.24 -8.72 4.39
N LEU A 74 -2.50 -8.27 5.41
CA LEU A 74 -2.93 -7.14 6.25
C LEU A 74 -3.06 -5.84 5.44
N SER A 75 -2.16 -5.59 4.50
CA SER A 75 -2.25 -4.46 3.58
C SER A 75 -3.50 -4.55 2.70
N ALA A 76 -3.78 -5.73 2.12
CA ALA A 76 -4.97 -5.95 1.32
C ALA A 76 -6.26 -5.74 2.12
N LEU A 77 -6.30 -6.14 3.40
CA LEU A 77 -7.45 -5.91 4.29
C LEU A 77 -7.69 -4.42 4.55
N ILE A 78 -6.64 -3.63 4.78
CA ILE A 78 -6.76 -2.17 4.94
C ILE A 78 -7.40 -1.55 3.70
N TRP A 79 -6.87 -1.87 2.52
CA TRP A 79 -7.38 -1.31 1.26
C TRP A 79 -8.77 -1.84 0.89
N GLY A 80 -9.08 -3.10 1.19
CA GLY A 80 -10.43 -3.64 1.08
C GLY A 80 -11.42 -2.86 1.96
N GLY A 81 -11.04 -2.54 3.19
CA GLY A 81 -11.83 -1.68 4.08
C GLY A 81 -12.04 -0.27 3.52
N VAL A 82 -10.99 0.37 3.00
CA VAL A 82 -11.07 1.68 2.35
C VAL A 82 -12.03 1.67 1.15
N ILE A 83 -11.96 0.64 0.30
CA ILE A 83 -12.85 0.48 -0.86
C ILE A 83 -14.31 0.32 -0.42
N ILE A 84 -14.57 -0.51 0.60
CA ILE A 84 -15.93 -0.72 1.13
C ILE A 84 -16.49 0.57 1.73
N TRP A 85 -15.69 1.29 2.52
CA TRP A 85 -16.13 2.51 3.19
C TRP A 85 -16.44 3.63 2.20
N THR A 86 -15.53 3.88 1.24
CA THR A 86 -15.75 4.86 0.17
C THR A 86 -16.96 4.48 -0.70
N SER A 87 -17.12 3.20 -1.04
CA SER A 87 -18.30 2.71 -1.79
C SER A 87 -19.62 2.88 -1.03
N THR A 88 -19.58 2.85 0.31
CA THR A 88 -20.76 3.03 1.16
C THR A 88 -21.16 4.51 1.20
N ILE A 89 -20.20 5.43 1.35
CA ILE A 89 -20.46 6.88 1.29
C ILE A 89 -20.96 7.30 -0.08
N LEU A 90 -20.39 6.76 -1.15
CA LEU A 90 -20.74 7.10 -2.52
C LEU A 90 -21.92 6.30 -3.07
N LYS A 91 -22.62 5.51 -2.24
CA LYS A 91 -23.72 4.64 -2.70
C LYS A 91 -24.83 5.47 -3.35
N GLY A 92 -25.19 5.14 -4.59
CA GLY A 92 -26.22 5.84 -5.36
C GLY A 92 -25.72 7.10 -6.06
N THR A 93 -24.44 7.45 -5.92
CA THR A 93 -23.82 8.58 -6.61
C THR A 93 -23.15 8.12 -7.92
N PRO A 94 -23.04 9.00 -8.94
CA PRO A 94 -22.32 8.68 -10.18
C PRO A 94 -20.81 8.50 -9.95
N TYR A 95 -20.27 9.00 -8.84
CA TYR A 95 -18.82 8.97 -8.54
C TYR A 95 -18.33 7.64 -8.00
N LYS A 96 -19.23 6.74 -7.60
CA LYS A 96 -18.88 5.47 -6.93
C LYS A 96 -17.91 4.63 -7.76
N ASP A 97 -18.25 4.37 -9.01
CA ASP A 97 -17.46 3.48 -9.87
C ASP A 97 -16.12 4.12 -10.24
N GLU A 98 -16.10 5.43 -10.45
CA GLU A 98 -14.86 6.17 -10.76
C GLU A 98 -13.89 6.15 -9.58
N ILE A 99 -14.35 6.47 -8.37
CA ILE A 99 -13.53 6.41 -7.15
C ILE A 99 -13.08 4.98 -6.85
N ARG A 100 -13.97 3.99 -7.01
CA ARG A 100 -13.61 2.58 -6.86
C ARG A 100 -12.50 2.20 -7.84
N ASN A 101 -12.62 2.59 -9.10
CA ASN A 101 -11.63 2.26 -10.14
C ASN A 101 -10.27 2.93 -9.85
N ILE A 102 -10.26 4.17 -9.36
CA ILE A 102 -9.02 4.85 -8.93
C ILE A 102 -8.34 4.08 -7.81
N ILE A 103 -9.08 3.73 -6.74
CA ILE A 103 -8.52 3.03 -5.57
C ILE A 103 -8.07 1.62 -5.97
N SER A 104 -8.89 0.88 -6.71
CA SER A 104 -8.56 -0.46 -7.18
C SER A 104 -7.34 -0.45 -8.10
N GLY A 105 -7.28 0.46 -9.07
CA GLY A 105 -6.14 0.59 -9.98
C GLY A 105 -4.83 0.88 -9.24
N ALA A 106 -4.88 1.80 -8.27
CA ALA A 106 -3.72 2.09 -7.43
C ALA A 106 -3.34 0.92 -6.51
N THR A 107 -4.32 0.20 -5.95
CA THR A 107 -4.07 -0.99 -5.13
C THR A 107 -3.40 -2.09 -5.95
N SER A 108 -3.87 -2.33 -7.18
CA SER A 108 -3.26 -3.27 -8.13
C SER A 108 -1.84 -2.84 -8.50
N ALA A 109 -1.62 -1.56 -8.82
CA ALA A 109 -0.30 -1.02 -9.11
C ALA A 109 0.63 -1.16 -7.89
N HIS A 110 0.15 -0.86 -6.69
CA HIS A 110 0.92 -1.01 -5.46
C HIS A 110 1.31 -2.48 -5.21
N LEU A 111 0.39 -3.42 -5.45
CA LEU A 111 0.69 -4.85 -5.33
C LEU A 111 1.75 -5.31 -6.33
N LEU A 112 1.63 -4.93 -7.60
CA LEU A 112 2.55 -5.37 -8.65
C LEU A 112 3.91 -4.70 -8.57
N PHE A 113 3.95 -3.38 -8.37
CA PHE A 113 5.20 -2.61 -8.46
C PHE A 113 5.92 -2.44 -7.13
N ILE A 114 5.25 -2.65 -5.99
CA ILE A 114 5.89 -2.55 -4.67
C ILE A 114 6.05 -3.93 -4.04
N TRP A 115 4.98 -4.69 -3.90
CA TRP A 115 5.05 -5.98 -3.20
C TRP A 115 5.80 -7.06 -3.98
N ALA A 116 5.69 -7.12 -5.32
CA ALA A 116 6.41 -8.13 -6.09
C ALA A 116 7.95 -7.97 -6.04
N PRO A 117 8.53 -6.76 -6.25
CA PRO A 117 9.98 -6.57 -6.08
C PRO A 117 10.45 -6.84 -4.65
N ILE A 118 9.67 -6.44 -3.64
CA ILE A 118 9.95 -6.75 -2.23
C ILE A 118 10.05 -8.27 -2.03
N GLY A 119 9.07 -9.03 -2.52
CA GLY A 119 9.08 -10.49 -2.42
C GLY A 119 10.30 -11.13 -3.08
N ILE A 120 10.74 -10.62 -4.22
CA ILE A 120 11.94 -11.10 -4.93
C ILE A 120 13.22 -10.79 -4.12
N ILE A 121 13.36 -9.57 -3.59
CA ILE A 121 14.51 -9.15 -2.80
C ILE A 121 14.66 -10.03 -1.56
N PHE A 122 13.58 -10.22 -0.80
CA PHE A 122 13.60 -11.04 0.41
C PHE A 122 13.84 -12.53 0.13
N LYS A 123 13.30 -13.07 -0.98
CA LYS A 123 13.60 -14.46 -1.39
C LYS A 123 15.10 -14.64 -1.70
N LYS A 124 15.74 -13.63 -2.29
CA LYS A 124 17.18 -13.67 -2.59
C LYS A 124 18.02 -13.61 -1.30
N GLU A 125 17.70 -12.70 -0.38
CA GLU A 125 18.41 -12.58 0.91
C GLU A 125 18.28 -13.85 1.75
N LYS A 126 17.10 -14.47 1.82
CA LYS A 126 16.91 -15.75 2.54
C LYS A 126 17.81 -16.86 2.01
N LYS A 127 17.91 -17.01 0.68
CA LYS A 127 18.77 -18.03 0.05
C LYS A 127 20.26 -17.82 0.34
N GLN A 128 20.70 -16.56 0.42
CA GLN A 128 22.11 -16.25 0.74
C GLN A 128 22.44 -16.64 2.18
N ILE A 129 21.56 -16.30 3.14
CA ILE A 129 21.75 -16.67 4.56
C ILE A 129 21.74 -18.19 4.74
N GLU A 130 20.90 -18.92 4.01
CA GLU A 130 20.89 -20.39 4.06
C GLU A 130 22.18 -21.01 3.51
N GLN A 131 22.80 -20.40 2.49
CA GLN A 131 24.08 -20.85 1.94
C GLN A 131 25.25 -20.56 2.90
N GLU A 132 25.31 -19.36 3.49
CA GLU A 132 26.37 -18.99 4.45
C GLU A 132 26.35 -19.84 5.73
N ASN A 133 25.18 -20.34 6.15
CA ASN A 133 25.08 -21.24 7.33
C ASN A 133 25.43 -22.71 7.02
N GLN A 134 25.62 -23.06 5.74
CA GLN A 134 26.00 -24.41 5.30
C GLN A 134 27.51 -24.54 4.99
N GLU A 135 28.25 -23.42 4.96
CA GLU A 135 29.72 -23.36 4.89
C GLU A 135 30.34 -23.20 6.28
#